data_AF-A0A9X8QUK7-F1
#
_entry.id   AF-A0A9X8QUK7-F1
#
_cell.length_a   1.000
_cell.length_b   1.000
_cell.length_c   1.000
_cell.angle_alpha   90.00
_cell.angle_beta   90.00
_cell.angle_gamma   90.00
#
_symmetry.space_group_name_H-M   'P 1'
#
loop_
_entity.id
_entity.type
_entity.pdbx_description
1 polymer ?
#
loop_
_entity_poly.entity_id
_entity_poly.type
_entity_poly.pdbx_seq_one_letter_code
_entity_poly.pdbx_strand_id
1 'polypeptide(L)'
;MHSACTAWITSSIAYPRARAGITDMWDMGRRGWVPVWGRLAQEAEAAGKWLRAAQLWGAARFPALATPERHEAYARQRAAYARATAGRRLPVRVTRGTVALPMDGGTVPFPVHLMARRRRRRPGVLVLSGGVDTWKVEWHRMAMATALATGLLVVSVDMPGTGDAPGPLAPDGDRLLSALVSEIRRRHPGEPVAYLGLSFGGHWAVKLAIPGVVDAAVDIGGPIGVAEPEEPIDVLALPYGMPGILGNALGLAGLPRAAQRGSVPYPPRHRYCGRHSKSRMVASSRSWLRW
;
A
#
# COMPACT_ATOMS: atom_id res chain seq x y z
N MET A 1 -19.48 -3.23 12.47
CA MET A 1 -18.21 -2.43 12.56
C MET A 1 -17.11 -3.06 13.44
N HIS A 2 -17.23 -4.31 13.92
CA HIS A 2 -16.32 -4.86 14.95
C HIS A 2 -15.09 -5.64 14.44
N SER A 3 -14.94 -5.95 13.14
CA SER A 3 -14.01 -7.02 12.72
C SER A 3 -12.74 -6.60 11.96
N ALA A 4 -12.76 -5.54 11.14
CA ALA A 4 -11.60 -5.24 10.30
C ALA A 4 -10.47 -4.47 11.02
N CYS A 5 -10.82 -3.58 11.96
CA CYS A 5 -9.83 -2.77 12.69
C CYS A 5 -9.13 -3.54 13.83
N THR A 6 -9.73 -4.63 14.32
CA THR A 6 -9.42 -5.21 15.63
C THR A 6 -8.33 -6.29 15.58
N ALA A 7 -8.16 -6.99 14.45
CA ALA A 7 -7.30 -8.17 14.41
C ALA A 7 -5.81 -7.88 14.07
N TRP A 8 -5.50 -6.75 13.41
CA TRP A 8 -4.15 -6.57 12.83
C TRP A 8 -3.45 -5.26 13.20
N ILE A 9 -4.19 -4.19 13.46
CA ILE A 9 -3.64 -2.83 13.54
C ILE A 9 -3.35 -2.39 14.99
N THR A 10 -4.03 -2.96 15.99
CA THR A 10 -3.92 -2.47 17.38
C THR A 10 -3.91 -3.61 18.38
N SER A 11 -2.98 -3.57 19.36
CA SER A 11 -2.94 -4.56 20.44
C SER A 11 -4.24 -4.54 21.24
N SER A 12 -4.57 -5.65 21.90
CA SER A 12 -5.71 -5.79 22.84
C SER A 12 -5.84 -4.68 23.89
N ILE A 13 -4.77 -3.92 24.15
CA ILE A 13 -4.74 -2.79 25.09
C ILE A 13 -5.02 -1.43 24.42
N ALA A 14 -4.57 -1.22 23.19
CA ALA A 14 -4.64 0.09 22.54
C ALA A 14 -6.04 0.41 22.03
N TYR A 15 -6.72 -0.59 21.46
CA TYR A 15 -8.07 -0.41 20.93
C TYR A 15 -9.11 -0.02 21.99
N PRO A 16 -9.22 -0.72 23.14
CA PRO A 16 -10.16 -0.31 24.19
C PRO A 16 -9.89 1.11 24.70
N ARG A 17 -8.61 1.48 24.86
CA ARG A 17 -8.21 2.83 25.28
C ARG A 17 -8.62 3.90 24.26
N ALA A 18 -8.37 3.64 22.98
CA ALA A 18 -8.78 4.55 21.91
C ALA A 18 -10.31 4.68 21.86
N ARG A 19 -11.03 3.55 21.89
CA ARG A 19 -12.50 3.51 21.90
C ARG A 19 -13.11 4.27 23.08
N ALA A 20 -12.52 4.19 24.27
CA ALA A 20 -12.99 4.94 25.44
C ALA A 20 -12.62 6.44 25.37
N GLY A 21 -11.50 6.77 24.71
CA GLY A 21 -10.99 8.13 24.62
C GLY A 21 -11.67 8.99 23.56
N ILE A 22 -12.05 8.37 22.43
CA ILE A 22 -12.62 9.04 21.26
C ILE A 22 -14.12 9.25 21.48
N THR A 23 -14.56 10.50 21.40
CA THR A 23 -16.01 10.83 21.37
C THR A 23 -16.46 11.37 20.04
N ASP A 24 -15.52 11.82 19.21
CA ASP A 24 -15.81 12.37 17.89
C ASP A 24 -14.67 12.00 16.93
N MET A 25 -15.03 11.60 15.71
CA MET A 25 -14.09 11.11 14.70
C MET A 25 -13.36 12.24 13.94
N TRP A 26 -13.91 13.44 14.00
CA TRP A 26 -13.52 14.62 13.22
C TRP A 26 -13.09 15.80 14.10
N ASP A 27 -13.42 15.77 15.40
CA ASP A 27 -12.92 16.74 16.37
C ASP A 27 -11.39 16.75 16.39
N MET A 28 -10.85 17.97 16.51
CA MET A 28 -9.42 18.23 16.64
C MET A 28 -8.99 18.42 18.10
N GLY A 29 -9.96 18.47 19.02
CA GLY A 29 -9.77 18.52 20.45
C GLY A 29 -9.25 17.21 21.04
N ARG A 30 -9.01 17.20 22.36
CA ARG A 30 -8.35 16.08 23.05
C ARG A 30 -9.04 14.73 22.89
N ARG A 31 -10.35 14.71 22.58
CA ARG A 31 -11.16 13.50 22.38
C ARG A 31 -11.48 13.19 20.92
N GLY A 32 -10.80 13.89 20.00
CA GLY A 32 -10.79 13.59 18.58
C GLY A 32 -10.02 12.31 18.22
N TRP A 33 -10.31 11.75 17.04
CA TRP A 33 -9.63 10.57 16.51
C TRP A 33 -8.11 10.72 16.45
N VAL A 34 -7.61 11.73 15.73
CA VAL A 34 -6.16 11.93 15.52
C VAL A 34 -5.45 12.18 16.84
N PRO A 35 -5.93 13.08 17.73
CA PRO A 35 -5.27 13.33 19.01
C PRO A 35 -5.24 12.11 19.95
N VAL A 36 -6.30 11.29 20.00
CA VAL A 36 -6.31 10.09 20.86
C VAL A 36 -5.31 9.05 20.36
N TRP A 37 -5.36 8.70 19.08
CA TRP A 37 -4.40 7.75 18.50
C TRP A 37 -2.97 8.27 18.55
N GLY A 38 -2.78 9.57 18.30
CA GLY A 38 -1.48 10.22 18.37
C GLY A 38 -0.85 10.15 19.76
N ARG A 39 -1.63 10.35 20.84
CA ARG A 39 -1.11 10.16 22.21
C ARG A 39 -0.69 8.72 22.48
N LEU A 40 -1.49 7.74 22.06
CA LEU A 40 -1.12 6.33 22.19
C LEU A 40 0.15 5.99 21.40
N ALA A 41 0.32 6.61 20.23
CA ALA A 41 1.53 6.48 19.41
C ALA A 41 2.74 7.09 20.12
N GLN A 42 2.62 8.31 20.66
CA GLN A 42 3.67 8.99 21.44
C GLN A 42 4.08 8.20 22.69
N GLU A 43 3.12 7.61 23.42
CA GLU A 43 3.42 6.69 24.53
C GLU A 43 4.25 5.49 24.06
N ALA A 44 3.93 4.92 22.89
CA ALA A 44 4.71 3.83 22.31
C ALA A 44 6.11 4.28 21.86
N GLU A 45 6.26 5.51 21.34
CA GLU A 45 7.56 6.12 21.02
C GLU A 45 8.42 6.30 22.28
N ALA A 46 7.84 6.87 23.34
CA ALA A 46 8.52 7.08 24.63
C ALA A 46 8.96 5.74 25.25
N ALA A 47 8.18 4.67 25.05
CA ALA A 47 8.53 3.31 25.48
C ALA A 47 9.51 2.58 24.52
N GLY A 48 10.00 3.24 23.46
CA GLY A 48 10.90 2.63 22.47
C GLY A 48 10.25 1.57 21.58
N LYS A 49 8.92 1.44 21.60
CA LYS A 49 8.13 0.46 20.83
C LYS A 49 7.81 0.99 19.44
N TRP A 50 8.84 1.30 18.66
CA TRP A 50 8.73 2.02 17.38
C TRP A 50 7.81 1.38 16.33
N LEU A 51 7.79 0.04 16.22
CA LEU A 51 6.87 -0.62 15.28
C LEU A 51 5.41 -0.44 15.71
N ARG A 52 5.14 -0.49 17.02
CA ARG A 52 3.81 -0.23 17.58
C ARG A 52 3.42 1.24 17.40
N ALA A 53 4.35 2.17 17.63
CA ALA A 53 4.12 3.58 17.34
C ALA A 53 3.75 3.81 15.88
N ALA A 54 4.44 3.17 14.93
CA ALA A 54 4.11 3.26 13.51
C ALA A 54 2.68 2.75 13.19
N GLN A 55 2.24 1.66 13.81
CA GLN A 55 0.86 1.16 13.63
C GLN A 55 -0.17 2.12 14.24
N LEU A 56 0.12 2.70 15.41
CA LEU A 56 -0.77 3.65 16.07
C LEU A 56 -0.85 5.01 15.34
N TRP A 57 0.25 5.48 14.76
CA TRP A 57 0.22 6.62 13.84
C TRP A 57 -0.54 6.31 12.54
N GLY A 58 -0.47 5.06 12.05
CA GLY A 58 -1.32 4.59 10.96
C GLY A 58 -2.81 4.66 11.30
N ALA A 59 -3.18 4.22 12.52
CA ALA A 59 -4.54 4.40 13.03
C ALA A 59 -4.91 5.89 13.13
N ALA A 60 -4.01 6.75 13.64
CA ALA A 60 -4.25 8.19 13.69
C ALA A 60 -4.49 8.81 12.31
N ARG A 61 -3.73 8.39 11.28
CA ARG A 61 -3.91 8.83 9.89
C ARG A 61 -5.24 8.35 9.29
N PHE A 62 -5.65 7.10 9.55
CA PHE A 62 -6.78 6.44 8.90
C PHE A 62 -8.06 7.31 8.83
N PRO A 63 -8.78 7.35 7.68
CA PRO A 63 -8.60 6.45 6.52
C PRO A 63 -7.73 7.02 5.39
N ALA A 64 -7.59 8.34 5.29
CA ALA A 64 -6.98 9.04 4.16
C ALA A 64 -6.27 10.32 4.63
N LEU A 65 -5.54 11.01 3.74
CA LEU A 65 -4.84 12.26 4.06
C LEU A 65 -5.77 13.47 3.85
N ALA A 66 -6.93 13.43 4.52
CA ALA A 66 -7.97 14.44 4.33
C ALA A 66 -7.72 15.74 5.12
N THR A 67 -6.83 15.74 6.12
CA THR A 67 -6.55 16.91 6.98
C THR A 67 -5.05 17.07 7.26
N PRO A 68 -4.56 18.28 7.61
CA PRO A 68 -3.17 18.51 7.96
C PRO A 68 -2.63 17.58 9.06
N GLU A 69 -3.46 17.25 10.05
CA GLU A 69 -3.07 16.40 11.18
C GLU A 69 -2.97 14.93 10.77
N ARG A 70 -3.72 14.50 9.75
CA ARG A 70 -3.56 13.17 9.13
C ARG A 70 -2.30 13.11 8.27
N HIS A 71 -1.93 14.20 7.62
CA HIS A 71 -0.61 14.33 6.98
C HIS A 71 0.53 14.27 8.00
N GLU A 72 0.41 14.97 9.14
CA GLU A 72 1.40 14.90 10.21
C GLU A 72 1.48 13.47 10.78
N ALA A 73 0.34 12.84 11.07
CA ALA A 73 0.28 11.46 11.54
C ALA A 73 0.96 10.50 10.55
N TYR A 74 0.77 10.69 9.25
CA TYR A 74 1.45 9.88 8.24
C TYR A 74 2.97 10.11 8.22
N ALA A 75 3.43 11.36 8.32
CA ALA A 75 4.85 11.67 8.43
C ALA A 75 5.48 11.00 9.67
N ARG A 76 4.79 11.06 10.81
CA ARG A 76 5.20 10.40 12.06
C ARG A 76 5.18 8.88 11.95
N GLN A 77 4.18 8.29 11.29
CA GLN A 77 4.14 6.87 10.98
C GLN A 77 5.39 6.42 10.23
N ARG A 78 5.77 7.15 9.16
CA ARG A 78 6.96 6.83 8.35
C ARG A 78 8.25 6.96 9.16
N ALA A 79 8.35 7.98 10.02
CA ALA A 79 9.50 8.19 10.90
C ALA A 79 9.63 7.09 11.97
N ALA A 80 8.53 6.72 12.63
CA ALA A 80 8.50 5.63 13.60
C ALA A 80 8.85 4.28 12.93
N TYR A 81 8.30 4.02 11.75
CA TYR A 81 8.61 2.81 10.98
C TYR A 81 10.08 2.78 10.54
N ALA A 82 10.64 3.95 10.18
CA ALA A 82 12.05 4.08 9.85
C ALA A 82 12.96 3.67 11.02
N ARG A 83 12.65 4.15 12.23
CA ARG A 83 13.34 3.75 13.46
C ARG A 83 13.17 2.26 13.77
N ALA A 84 11.95 1.74 13.61
CA ALA A 84 11.63 0.33 13.87
C ALA A 84 12.44 -0.62 12.98
N THR A 85 12.66 -0.25 11.71
CA THR A 85 13.31 -1.09 10.69
C THR A 85 14.83 -0.88 10.57
N ALA A 86 15.39 0.15 11.21
CA ALA A 86 16.84 0.37 11.27
C ALA A 86 17.55 -0.63 12.21
N GLY A 87 16.82 -1.25 13.15
CA GLY A 87 17.38 -2.18 14.12
C GLY A 87 17.67 -3.60 13.57
N ARG A 88 18.67 -4.28 14.13
CA ARG A 88 19.09 -5.63 13.69
C ARG A 88 18.22 -6.80 14.18
N ARG A 89 17.15 -6.55 14.94
CA ARG A 89 16.43 -7.58 15.72
C ARG A 89 15.16 -8.16 15.07
N LEU A 90 14.76 -7.70 13.88
CA LEU A 90 13.61 -8.31 13.19
C LEU A 90 13.97 -9.72 12.70
N PRO A 91 13.04 -10.69 12.69
CA PRO A 91 13.32 -12.08 12.27
C PRO A 91 13.63 -12.19 10.76
N VAL A 92 13.14 -11.24 9.96
CA VAL A 92 13.48 -11.06 8.55
C VAL A 92 14.44 -9.88 8.36
N ARG A 93 15.18 -9.87 7.26
CA ARG A 93 15.88 -8.66 6.83
C ARG A 93 14.81 -7.73 6.24
N VAL A 94 14.78 -6.47 6.67
CA VAL A 94 13.88 -5.44 6.14
C VAL A 94 14.74 -4.35 5.51
N THR A 95 14.35 -3.88 4.34
CA THR A 95 14.99 -2.74 3.68
C THR A 95 13.93 -1.83 3.09
N ARG A 96 14.05 -0.54 3.37
CA ARG A 96 13.23 0.49 2.73
C ARG A 96 14.04 1.09 1.60
N GLY A 97 13.40 1.40 0.49
CA GLY A 97 14.09 2.01 -0.64
C GLY A 97 13.13 2.54 -1.67
N THR A 98 13.72 3.00 -2.76
CA THR A 98 12.99 3.55 -3.89
C THR A 98 13.51 2.86 -5.15
N VAL A 99 12.58 2.43 -5.99
CA VAL A 99 12.86 1.91 -7.33
C VAL A 99 12.66 3.04 -8.33
N ALA A 100 13.66 3.29 -9.16
CA ALA A 100 13.50 4.17 -10.32
C ALA A 100 12.76 3.39 -11.42
N LEU A 101 11.54 3.82 -11.76
CA LEU A 101 10.69 3.21 -12.78
C LEU A 101 10.80 4.00 -14.08
N PRO A 102 11.27 3.39 -15.19
CA PRO A 102 11.21 4.02 -16.50
C PRO A 102 9.75 4.23 -16.92
N MET A 103 9.36 5.50 -17.09
CA MET A 103 8.00 5.91 -17.48
C MET A 103 8.11 7.06 -18.49
N ASP A 104 7.42 6.97 -19.62
CA ASP A 104 7.21 8.02 -20.63
C ASP A 104 8.36 9.07 -20.73
N GLY A 105 9.53 8.63 -21.22
CA GLY A 105 10.68 9.50 -21.46
C GLY A 105 11.47 9.94 -20.21
N GLY A 106 11.09 9.47 -19.03
CA GLY A 106 11.71 9.80 -17.75
C GLY A 106 11.79 8.64 -16.77
N THR A 107 12.00 8.99 -15.49
CA THR A 107 12.08 8.02 -14.39
C THR A 107 11.25 8.50 -13.21
N VAL A 108 10.36 7.65 -12.72
CA VAL A 108 9.50 7.92 -11.57
C VAL A 108 10.03 7.16 -10.35
N PRO A 109 10.32 7.82 -9.22
CA PRO A 109 10.70 7.15 -7.98
C PRO A 109 9.50 6.44 -7.35
N PHE A 110 9.60 5.14 -7.12
CA PHE A 110 8.55 4.33 -6.50
C PHE A 110 9.05 3.74 -5.17
N PRO A 111 8.53 4.20 -4.01
CA PRO A 111 8.94 3.70 -2.70
C PRO A 111 8.43 2.29 -2.42
N VAL A 112 9.26 1.46 -1.78
CA VAL A 112 8.94 0.06 -1.47
C VAL A 112 9.57 -0.39 -0.16
N HIS A 113 8.97 -1.40 0.46
CA HIS A 113 9.57 -2.14 1.57
C HIS A 113 9.89 -3.57 1.13
N LEU A 114 11.16 -3.95 1.25
CA LEU A 114 11.64 -5.30 0.98
C LEU A 114 11.73 -6.08 2.28
N MET A 115 11.16 -7.27 2.30
CA MET A 115 11.30 -8.22 3.40
C MET A 115 11.67 -9.58 2.85
N ALA A 116 12.76 -10.16 3.36
CA ALA A 116 13.03 -11.56 3.11
C ALA A 116 13.74 -12.20 4.29
N ARG A 117 13.54 -13.51 4.38
CA ARG A 117 14.16 -14.36 5.39
C ARG A 117 15.69 -14.33 5.27
N ARG A 118 16.39 -14.33 6.40
CA ARG A 118 17.85 -14.39 6.41
C ARG A 118 18.32 -15.77 5.92
N ARG A 119 19.33 -15.78 5.04
CA ARG A 119 20.13 -16.97 4.65
C ARG A 119 19.30 -18.11 4.03
N ARG A 120 18.43 -17.81 3.05
CA ARG A 120 17.83 -18.82 2.17
C ARG A 120 17.84 -18.39 0.71
N ARG A 121 17.82 -19.38 -0.19
CA ARG A 121 17.46 -19.17 -1.60
C ARG A 121 16.04 -18.60 -1.64
N ARG A 122 15.82 -17.68 -2.58
CA ARG A 122 14.53 -17.04 -2.81
C ARG A 122 13.88 -17.76 -3.97
N PRO A 123 12.74 -18.42 -3.78
CA PRO A 123 12.09 -19.16 -4.85
C PRO A 123 11.25 -18.25 -5.77
N GLY A 124 11.20 -16.95 -5.49
CA GLY A 124 10.35 -15.99 -6.18
C GLY A 124 10.19 -14.68 -5.42
N VAL A 125 9.47 -13.76 -6.05
CA VAL A 125 9.11 -12.46 -5.50
C VAL A 125 7.60 -12.36 -5.35
N LEU A 126 7.14 -11.82 -4.22
CA LEU A 126 5.74 -11.49 -3.97
C LEU A 126 5.60 -9.97 -3.83
N VAL A 127 4.91 -9.33 -4.75
CA VAL A 127 4.44 -7.96 -4.56
C VAL A 127 3.21 -7.99 -3.66
N LEU A 128 3.18 -7.11 -2.65
CA LEU A 128 2.09 -7.03 -1.68
C LEU A 128 1.56 -5.59 -1.61
N SER A 129 0.27 -5.41 -1.83
CA SER A 129 -0.41 -4.13 -1.64
C SER A 129 -1.75 -4.26 -0.91
N GLY A 130 -2.13 -3.20 -0.22
CA GLY A 130 -3.45 -3.06 0.38
C GLY A 130 -4.42 -2.32 -0.53
N GLY A 131 -5.56 -1.92 0.05
CA GLY A 131 -6.57 -1.10 -0.61
C GLY A 131 -6.35 0.40 -0.41
N VAL A 132 -7.42 1.16 -0.65
CA VAL A 132 -7.42 2.63 -0.64
C VAL A 132 -7.12 3.26 0.74
N ASP A 133 -7.36 2.54 1.85
CA ASP A 133 -7.25 3.07 3.22
C ASP A 133 -6.18 2.39 4.09
N THR A 134 -5.55 1.31 3.59
CA THR A 134 -4.61 0.46 4.33
C THR A 134 -3.34 0.25 3.51
N TRP A 135 -2.23 0.77 4.01
CA TRP A 135 -1.01 1.00 3.24
C TRP A 135 0.13 0.05 3.67
N LYS A 136 1.28 0.13 3.00
CA LYS A 136 2.37 -0.85 3.15
C LYS A 136 2.98 -0.93 4.55
N VAL A 137 2.77 0.06 5.42
CA VAL A 137 3.24 0.02 6.82
C VAL A 137 2.31 -0.83 7.67
N GLU A 138 0.99 -0.72 7.50
CA GLU A 138 -0.03 -1.52 8.19
C GLU A 138 0.19 -3.01 7.93
N TRP A 139 0.60 -3.37 6.71
CA TRP A 139 0.86 -4.75 6.32
C TRP A 139 2.19 -5.35 6.77
N HIS A 140 2.99 -4.64 7.58
CA HIS A 140 4.32 -5.11 7.98
C HIS A 140 4.32 -6.52 8.58
N ARG A 141 3.38 -6.80 9.50
CA ARG A 141 3.33 -8.11 10.19
C ARG A 141 3.02 -9.24 9.22
N MET A 142 2.11 -9.00 8.29
CA MET A 142 1.75 -9.97 7.26
C MET A 142 2.90 -10.16 6.27
N ALA A 143 3.52 -9.08 5.78
CA ALA A 143 4.69 -9.15 4.91
C ALA A 143 5.84 -9.96 5.54
N MET A 144 6.10 -9.74 6.83
CA MET A 144 7.09 -10.48 7.60
C MET A 144 6.70 -11.96 7.76
N ALA A 145 5.46 -12.25 8.12
CA ALA A 145 4.97 -13.63 8.27
C ALA A 145 5.06 -14.39 6.94
N THR A 146 4.65 -13.76 5.85
CA THR A 146 4.74 -14.32 4.50
C THR A 146 6.19 -14.62 4.12
N ALA A 147 7.11 -13.67 4.31
CA ALA A 147 8.53 -13.88 4.05
C ALA A 147 9.14 -15.03 4.86
N LEU A 148 8.72 -15.21 6.13
CA LEU A 148 9.17 -16.31 6.98
C LEU A 148 8.62 -17.67 6.53
N ALA A 149 7.33 -17.73 6.21
CA ALA A 149 6.60 -18.93 5.87
C ALA A 149 7.01 -19.46 4.48
N THR A 150 7.11 -18.59 3.48
CA THR A 150 7.32 -18.98 2.08
C THR A 150 8.78 -18.89 1.65
N GLY A 151 9.60 -18.06 2.31
CA GLY A 151 10.95 -17.74 1.87
C GLY A 151 11.02 -16.80 0.65
N LEU A 152 9.89 -16.30 0.15
CA LEU A 152 9.83 -15.33 -0.94
C LEU A 152 10.45 -13.98 -0.51
N LEU A 153 10.93 -13.22 -1.50
CA LEU A 153 11.13 -11.78 -1.32
C LEU A 153 9.77 -11.10 -1.35
N VAL A 154 9.34 -10.50 -0.25
CA VAL A 154 8.11 -9.70 -0.20
C VAL A 154 8.46 -8.24 -0.49
N VAL A 155 7.86 -7.69 -1.53
CA VAL A 155 7.94 -6.28 -1.95
C VAL A 155 6.63 -5.61 -1.61
N SER A 156 6.54 -4.98 -0.43
CA SER A 156 5.34 -4.25 -0.03
C SER A 156 5.32 -2.86 -0.64
N VAL A 157 4.19 -2.51 -1.24
CA VAL A 157 3.98 -1.27 -1.98
C VAL A 157 2.65 -0.62 -1.61
N ASP A 158 2.59 0.69 -1.77
CA ASP A 158 1.32 1.40 -1.84
C ASP A 158 0.85 1.38 -3.30
N MET A 159 -0.47 1.28 -3.51
CA MET A 159 -1.04 1.36 -4.87
C MET A 159 -1.15 2.83 -5.32
N PRO A 160 -1.29 3.13 -6.62
CA PRO A 160 -1.55 4.50 -7.09
C PRO A 160 -2.68 5.18 -6.30
N GLY A 161 -2.47 6.44 -5.91
CA GLY A 161 -3.41 7.20 -5.08
C GLY A 161 -3.30 6.95 -3.57
N THR A 162 -2.35 6.12 -3.11
CA THR A 162 -2.20 5.81 -1.68
C THR A 162 -0.78 6.03 -1.16
N GLY A 163 -0.67 6.36 0.13
CA GLY A 163 0.60 6.41 0.82
C GLY A 163 1.62 7.32 0.18
N ASP A 164 2.78 6.76 -0.16
CA ASP A 164 3.83 7.46 -0.91
C ASP A 164 4.04 6.91 -2.32
N ALA A 165 3.05 6.16 -2.86
CA ALA A 165 3.03 5.83 -4.27
C ALA A 165 2.82 7.11 -5.11
N PRO A 166 3.50 7.23 -6.26
CA PRO A 166 3.38 8.40 -7.11
C PRO A 166 2.06 8.39 -7.88
N GLY A 167 1.47 9.58 -8.03
CA GLY A 167 0.27 9.81 -8.83
C GLY A 167 -1.04 9.40 -8.14
N PRO A 168 -2.18 9.90 -8.64
CA PRO A 168 -3.51 9.52 -8.17
C PRO A 168 -3.87 8.11 -8.63
N LEU A 169 -4.95 7.58 -8.06
CA LEU A 169 -5.66 6.44 -8.60
C LEU A 169 -6.21 6.82 -9.98
N ALA A 170 -5.86 6.04 -11.00
CA ALA A 170 -6.28 6.28 -12.38
C ALA A 170 -6.55 4.96 -13.11
N PRO A 171 -7.39 4.97 -14.17
CA PRO A 171 -7.67 3.78 -14.97
C PRO A 171 -6.43 3.12 -15.58
N ASP A 172 -5.33 3.83 -15.76
CA ASP A 172 -4.05 3.33 -16.31
C ASP A 172 -2.95 3.19 -15.24
N GLY A 173 -3.31 3.21 -13.95
CA GLY A 173 -2.38 3.06 -12.82
C GLY A 173 -1.60 1.73 -12.83
N ASP A 174 -2.08 0.72 -13.56
CA ASP A 174 -1.37 -0.55 -13.78
C ASP A 174 -0.09 -0.38 -14.58
N ARG A 175 0.09 0.70 -15.36
CA ARG A 175 1.36 1.00 -16.05
C ARG A 175 2.50 1.15 -15.06
N LEU A 176 2.25 1.84 -13.95
CA LEU A 176 3.24 2.05 -12.88
C LEU A 176 3.61 0.73 -12.18
N LEU A 177 2.60 -0.08 -11.85
CA LEU A 177 2.82 -1.39 -11.22
C LEU A 177 3.47 -2.39 -12.19
N SER A 178 3.16 -2.33 -13.48
CA SER A 178 3.80 -3.13 -14.54
C SER A 178 5.27 -2.75 -14.71
N ALA A 179 5.61 -1.47 -14.64
CA ALA A 179 7.00 -0.99 -14.65
C ALA A 179 7.75 -1.50 -13.41
N LEU A 180 7.11 -1.52 -12.24
CA LEU A 180 7.70 -2.10 -11.02
C LEU A 180 7.98 -3.59 -11.20
N VAL A 181 7.02 -4.36 -11.71
CA VAL A 181 7.20 -5.81 -11.96
C VAL A 181 8.30 -6.06 -12.99
N SER A 182 8.37 -5.26 -14.05
CA SER A 182 9.44 -5.34 -15.05
C SER A 182 10.82 -5.12 -14.41
N GLU A 183 10.94 -4.14 -13.52
CA GLU A 183 12.18 -3.86 -12.82
C GLU A 183 12.53 -4.93 -11.77
N ILE A 184 11.53 -5.56 -11.14
CA ILE A 184 11.72 -6.76 -10.30
C ILE A 184 12.28 -7.90 -11.15
N ARG A 185 11.67 -8.23 -12.29
CA ARG A 185 12.12 -9.29 -13.20
C ARG A 185 13.53 -9.04 -13.73
N ARG A 186 13.88 -7.77 -14.01
CA ARG A 186 15.23 -7.39 -14.44
C ARG A 186 16.29 -7.68 -13.36
N ARG A 187 15.93 -7.56 -12.08
CA ARG A 187 16.83 -7.79 -10.94
C ARG A 187 16.83 -9.23 -10.45
N HIS A 188 15.73 -9.95 -10.67
CA HIS A 188 15.53 -11.35 -10.30
C HIS A 188 15.20 -12.19 -11.54
N PRO A 189 16.14 -12.30 -12.50
CA PRO A 189 15.87 -13.00 -13.75
C PRO A 189 15.57 -14.48 -13.52
N GLY A 190 14.48 -14.97 -14.09
CA GLY A 190 14.03 -16.35 -13.97
C GLY A 190 13.30 -16.70 -12.67
N GLU A 191 13.19 -15.76 -11.71
CA GLU A 191 12.35 -15.94 -10.53
C GLU A 191 10.88 -15.60 -10.86
N PRO A 192 9.90 -16.43 -10.46
CA PRO A 192 8.49 -16.09 -10.64
C PRO A 192 8.12 -14.89 -9.76
N VAL A 193 7.24 -14.03 -10.30
CA VAL A 193 6.72 -12.84 -9.62
C VAL A 193 5.22 -13.00 -9.41
N ALA A 194 4.80 -13.13 -8.16
CA ALA A 194 3.40 -13.12 -7.77
C ALA A 194 2.96 -11.74 -7.26
N TYR A 195 1.66 -11.45 -7.32
CA TYR A 195 1.05 -10.27 -6.73
C TYR A 195 -0.08 -10.68 -5.77
N LEU A 196 0.02 -10.32 -4.49
CA LEU A 196 -1.06 -10.46 -3.53
C LEU A 196 -1.62 -9.08 -3.20
N GLY A 197 -2.92 -8.94 -3.42
CA GLY A 197 -3.65 -7.72 -3.18
C GLY A 197 -4.81 -7.95 -2.22
N LEU A 198 -5.00 -7.02 -1.28
CA LEU A 198 -6.17 -6.99 -0.40
C LEU A 198 -7.05 -5.79 -0.75
N SER A 199 -8.38 -5.99 -0.74
CA SER A 199 -9.33 -4.97 -1.17
C SER A 199 -8.93 -4.44 -2.56
N PHE A 200 -8.84 -3.12 -2.77
CA PHE A 200 -8.44 -2.54 -4.06
C PHE A 200 -7.06 -2.99 -4.56
N GLY A 201 -6.17 -3.49 -3.69
CA GLY A 201 -4.94 -4.17 -4.11
C GLY A 201 -5.21 -5.42 -4.96
N GLY A 202 -6.30 -6.14 -4.67
CA GLY A 202 -6.71 -7.35 -5.39
C GLY A 202 -7.13 -7.07 -6.83
N HIS A 203 -7.80 -5.93 -7.06
CA HIS A 203 -8.07 -5.41 -8.41
C HIS A 203 -6.79 -5.32 -9.23
N TRP A 204 -5.72 -4.75 -8.67
CA TRP A 204 -4.42 -4.66 -9.34
C TRP A 204 -3.77 -6.02 -9.56
N ALA A 205 -3.86 -6.93 -8.58
CA ALA A 205 -3.35 -8.29 -8.73
C ALA A 205 -3.95 -8.97 -9.96
N VAL A 206 -5.28 -8.93 -10.10
CA VAL A 206 -6.01 -9.52 -11.23
C VAL A 206 -5.71 -8.78 -12.54
N LYS A 207 -5.75 -7.44 -12.51
CA LYS A 207 -5.49 -6.61 -13.70
C LYS A 207 -4.09 -6.84 -14.29
N LEU A 208 -3.08 -7.11 -13.44
CA LEU A 208 -1.73 -7.46 -13.89
C LEU A 208 -1.62 -8.93 -14.34
N ALA A 209 -2.41 -9.84 -13.78
CA ALA A 209 -2.39 -11.25 -14.14
C ALA A 209 -3.01 -11.53 -15.52
N ILE A 210 -4.11 -10.85 -15.89
CA ILE A 210 -4.79 -11.03 -17.18
C ILE A 210 -3.84 -10.90 -18.38
N PRO A 211 -2.98 -9.86 -18.48
CA PRO A 211 -1.99 -9.74 -19.56
C PRO A 211 -0.70 -10.53 -19.32
N GLY A 212 -0.59 -11.33 -18.24
CA GLY A 212 0.60 -12.11 -17.90
C GLY A 212 1.78 -11.28 -17.38
N VAL A 213 1.52 -10.07 -16.84
CA VAL A 213 2.59 -9.25 -16.24
C VAL A 213 3.17 -9.93 -15.00
N VAL A 214 2.32 -10.63 -14.23
CA VAL A 214 2.72 -11.44 -13.07
C VAL A 214 2.41 -12.92 -13.32
N ASP A 215 3.19 -13.79 -12.70
CA ASP A 215 3.11 -15.25 -12.86
C ASP A 215 2.00 -15.87 -12.00
N ALA A 216 1.58 -15.18 -10.94
CA ALA A 216 0.43 -15.55 -10.12
C ALA A 216 -0.20 -14.31 -9.48
N ALA A 217 -1.51 -14.37 -9.24
CA ALA A 217 -2.24 -13.35 -8.49
C ALA A 217 -3.09 -13.94 -7.38
N VAL A 218 -3.15 -13.24 -6.26
CA VAL A 218 -4.04 -13.53 -5.13
C VAL A 218 -4.85 -12.27 -4.85
N ASP A 219 -6.15 -12.36 -5.08
CA ASP A 219 -7.11 -11.31 -4.75
C ASP A 219 -7.88 -11.71 -3.48
N ILE A 220 -7.77 -10.87 -2.44
CA ILE A 220 -8.55 -11.01 -1.21
C ILE A 220 -9.53 -9.83 -1.11
N GLY A 221 -10.75 -10.05 -1.61
CA GLY A 221 -11.89 -9.13 -1.46
C GLY A 221 -11.80 -7.86 -2.31
N GLY A 222 -11.05 -7.90 -3.42
CA GLY A 222 -10.91 -6.81 -4.36
C GLY A 222 -12.06 -6.69 -5.37
N PRO A 223 -12.35 -5.46 -5.82
CA PRO A 223 -13.37 -5.24 -6.83
C PRO A 223 -12.81 -5.61 -8.21
N ILE A 224 -13.36 -6.67 -8.80
CA ILE A 224 -12.98 -7.17 -10.13
C ILE A 224 -14.04 -6.88 -11.21
N GLY A 225 -15.08 -6.11 -10.87
CA GLY A 225 -16.10 -5.67 -11.85
C GLY A 225 -16.99 -6.79 -12.38
N VAL A 226 -17.12 -7.92 -11.67
CA VAL A 226 -17.97 -9.07 -12.04
C VAL A 226 -19.36 -8.98 -11.38
N ALA A 227 -19.80 -7.78 -10.98
CA ALA A 227 -21.23 -7.55 -10.86
C ALA A 227 -21.80 -7.60 -12.29
N GLU A 228 -22.99 -8.16 -12.48
CA GLU A 228 -23.71 -8.19 -13.77
C GLU A 228 -23.53 -6.88 -14.55
N PRO A 229 -23.46 -6.89 -15.90
CA PRO A 229 -22.83 -5.83 -16.70
C PRO A 229 -23.39 -4.40 -16.60
N GLU A 230 -24.36 -4.12 -15.73
CA GLU A 230 -25.21 -2.94 -15.82
C GLU A 230 -25.53 -2.25 -14.48
N GLU A 231 -25.08 -2.73 -13.32
CA GLU A 231 -25.28 -1.99 -12.08
C GLU A 231 -24.10 -1.01 -11.82
N PRO A 232 -24.27 0.30 -12.10
CA PRO A 232 -23.27 1.27 -11.71
C PRO A 232 -23.12 1.25 -10.19
N ILE A 233 -21.89 1.06 -9.72
CA ILE A 233 -21.58 1.21 -8.30
C ILE A 233 -21.82 2.67 -7.93
N ASP A 234 -22.84 2.92 -7.11
CA ASP A 234 -23.04 4.22 -6.51
C ASP A 234 -21.96 4.47 -5.46
N VAL A 235 -20.86 5.08 -5.92
CA VAL A 235 -19.71 5.45 -5.10
C VAL A 235 -20.13 6.31 -3.91
N LEU A 236 -21.18 7.13 -4.03
CA LEU A 236 -21.65 8.02 -2.97
C LEU A 236 -22.45 7.27 -1.90
N ALA A 237 -23.10 6.16 -2.27
CA ALA A 237 -23.83 5.30 -1.35
C ALA A 237 -22.92 4.30 -0.61
N LEU A 238 -21.64 4.20 -0.95
CA LEU A 238 -20.73 3.29 -0.27
C LEU A 238 -20.59 3.65 1.22
N PRO A 239 -20.66 2.68 2.13
CA PRO A 239 -20.67 2.93 3.57
C PRO A 239 -19.31 3.40 4.08
N TYR A 240 -19.26 3.80 5.36
CA TYR A 240 -18.01 4.00 6.11
C TYR A 240 -17.08 5.10 5.60
N GLY A 241 -17.62 6.11 4.91
CA GLY A 241 -16.83 7.23 4.39
C GLY A 241 -16.02 6.89 3.13
N MET A 242 -16.28 5.73 2.51
CA MET A 242 -15.68 5.32 1.24
C MET A 242 -15.72 6.37 0.12
N PRO A 243 -16.78 7.20 -0.05
CA PRO A 243 -16.75 8.27 -1.05
C PRO A 243 -15.56 9.22 -0.86
N GLY A 244 -15.27 9.62 0.38
CA GLY A 244 -14.14 10.50 0.69
C GLY A 244 -12.80 9.80 0.56
N ILE A 245 -12.72 8.52 0.90
CA ILE A 245 -11.50 7.70 0.75
C ILE A 245 -11.13 7.57 -0.73
N LEU A 246 -12.12 7.24 -1.58
CA LEU A 246 -11.93 7.17 -3.03
C LEU A 246 -11.62 8.54 -3.62
N GLY A 247 -12.31 9.60 -3.18
CA GLY A 247 -12.01 10.96 -3.60
C GLY A 247 -10.57 11.37 -3.30
N ASN A 248 -10.05 11.04 -2.11
CA ASN A 248 -8.64 11.24 -1.78
C ASN A 248 -7.71 10.44 -2.69
N ALA A 249 -8.01 9.15 -2.91
CA ALA A 249 -7.18 8.31 -3.78
C ALA A 249 -7.14 8.83 -5.22
N LEU A 250 -8.25 9.33 -5.73
CA LEU A 250 -8.38 9.97 -7.05
C LEU A 250 -7.72 11.36 -7.12
N GLY A 251 -7.24 11.91 -6.00
CA GLY A 251 -6.65 13.25 -5.95
C GLY A 251 -7.67 14.39 -6.08
N LEU A 252 -8.93 14.16 -5.71
CA LEU A 252 -9.97 15.18 -5.73
C LEU A 252 -9.82 16.16 -4.56
N ALA A 253 -10.11 17.44 -4.79
CA ALA A 253 -10.13 18.47 -3.76
C ALA A 253 -11.34 18.38 -2.80
N GLY A 254 -12.27 17.46 -3.04
CA GLY A 254 -13.48 17.27 -2.25
C GLY A 254 -14.14 15.93 -2.55
N LEU A 255 -15.35 15.72 -2.02
CA LEU A 255 -16.10 14.49 -2.29
C LEU A 255 -16.34 14.30 -3.80
N PRO A 256 -16.35 13.06 -4.30
CA PRO A 256 -16.77 12.77 -5.66
C PRO A 256 -18.17 13.37 -5.91
N ARG A 257 -18.43 13.84 -7.13
CA ARG A 257 -19.75 14.36 -7.52
C ARG A 257 -20.47 13.34 -8.38
N ALA A 258 -21.80 13.31 -8.35
CA ALA A 258 -22.64 12.40 -9.14
C ALA A 258 -22.46 12.54 -10.67
N ALA A 259 -21.76 13.58 -11.15
CA ALA A 259 -21.38 13.77 -12.55
C ALA A 259 -20.01 13.15 -12.92
N GLN A 260 -19.24 12.65 -11.94
CA GLN A 260 -18.07 11.80 -12.16
C GLN A 260 -18.48 10.32 -12.24
N ARG A 261 -19.59 10.03 -12.94
CA ARG A 261 -19.93 8.68 -13.40
C ARG A 261 -18.95 8.29 -14.51
N GLY A 262 -17.70 8.05 -14.12
CA GLY A 262 -16.80 7.30 -14.96
C GLY A 262 -17.30 5.87 -14.94
N SER A 263 -17.90 5.42 -16.05
CA SER A 263 -17.65 4.04 -16.44
C SER A 263 -16.14 3.87 -16.38
N VAL A 264 -15.64 2.90 -15.62
CA VAL A 264 -14.25 2.47 -15.77
C VAL A 264 -14.19 1.92 -17.19
N PRO A 265 -13.62 2.63 -18.17
CA PRO A 265 -13.71 2.18 -19.55
C PRO A 265 -12.84 0.92 -19.63
N TYR A 266 -13.42 -0.17 -20.07
CA TYR A 266 -12.64 -1.32 -20.50
C TYR A 266 -11.75 -0.83 -21.65
N PRO A 267 -10.41 -0.94 -21.56
CA PRO A 267 -9.58 -0.55 -22.68
C PRO A 267 -9.90 -1.47 -23.88
N PRO A 268 -9.95 -0.93 -25.12
CA PRO A 268 -10.02 -1.77 -26.30
C PRO A 268 -8.84 -2.74 -26.32
N ARG A 269 -9.08 -3.97 -26.77
CA ARG A 269 -8.08 -5.05 -26.82
C ARG A 269 -6.87 -4.64 -27.68
N HIS A 270 -5.86 -4.02 -27.08
CA HIS A 270 -4.59 -3.77 -27.75
C HIS A 270 -3.70 -5.00 -27.61
N ARG A 271 -3.40 -5.64 -28.75
CA ARG A 271 -2.32 -6.63 -28.85
C ARG A 271 -1.01 -5.92 -28.58
N TYR A 272 -0.41 -6.15 -27.41
CA TYR A 272 0.96 -5.74 -27.14
C TYR A 272 1.91 -6.51 -28.05
N CYS A 273 2.40 -5.87 -29.10
CA CYS A 273 3.50 -6.37 -29.93
C CYS A 273 4.79 -5.71 -29.43
N GLY A 274 5.65 -6.49 -28.78
CA GLY A 274 6.90 -6.00 -28.20
C GLY A 274 7.95 -5.68 -29.26
N ARG A 275 8.59 -4.51 -29.15
CA ARG A 275 9.94 -4.29 -29.68
C ARG A 275 10.81 -3.65 -28.61
N HIS A 276 11.92 -4.32 -28.31
CA HIS A 276 12.97 -3.83 -27.44
C HIS A 276 13.86 -2.84 -28.19
N SER A 277 14.18 -1.69 -27.56
CA SER A 277 15.41 -0.97 -27.84
C SER A 277 16.16 -0.72 -26.54
N LYS A 278 17.47 -0.97 -26.57
CA LYS A 278 18.38 -0.81 -25.43
C LYS A 278 18.84 0.64 -25.37
N SER A 279 18.69 1.27 -24.20
CA SER A 279 19.49 2.44 -23.84
C SER A 279 20.06 2.26 -22.42
N ARG A 280 21.36 2.56 -22.30
CA ARG A 280 22.16 2.47 -21.06
C ARG A 280 21.71 3.52 -20.05
N MET A 281 21.68 3.14 -18.78
CA MET A 281 21.30 3.98 -17.64
C MET A 281 22.45 4.04 -16.62
N VAL A 282 22.73 5.23 -16.09
CA VAL A 282 23.72 5.49 -15.03
C VAL A 282 23.01 5.77 -13.70
N ALA A 283 23.44 5.03 -12.65
CA ALA A 283 23.48 5.23 -11.19
C ALA A 283 22.34 5.98 -10.43
N SER A 284 21.93 5.67 -9.19
CA SER A 284 22.33 4.69 -8.16
C SER A 284 21.23 4.65 -7.07
N SER A 285 20.76 3.47 -6.63
CA SER A 285 20.01 3.29 -5.37
C SER A 285 20.70 2.21 -4.50
N ARG A 286 21.58 2.64 -3.59
CA ARG A 286 22.48 1.74 -2.83
C ARG A 286 21.78 0.75 -1.89
N SER A 287 20.47 0.85 -1.64
CA SER A 287 19.75 -0.06 -0.72
C SER A 287 19.06 -1.25 -1.41
N TRP A 288 18.66 -1.13 -2.68
CA TRP A 288 18.01 -2.20 -3.44
C TRP A 288 18.99 -3.22 -4.02
N LEU A 289 20.23 -2.80 -4.29
CA LEU A 289 21.28 -3.61 -4.94
C LEU A 289 21.77 -4.82 -4.13
N ARG A 290 21.36 -4.95 -2.86
CA ARG A 290 21.81 -6.06 -1.97
C ARG A 290 20.77 -7.17 -1.81
N TRP A 291 19.71 -7.13 -2.61
CA TRP A 291 18.65 -8.14 -2.61
C TRP A 291 18.76 -8.97 -3.86
#